data_AF-A0A5J4SRT7-F1
#
_entry.id   AF-A0A5J4SRT7-F1
#
_cell.length_a   1.000
_cell.length_b   1.000
_cell.length_c   1.000
_cell.angle_alpha   90.00
_cell.angle_beta   90.00
_cell.angle_gamma   90.00
#
_symmetry.space_group_name_H-M   'P 1'
#
loop_
_entity.id
_entity.type
_entity.pdbx_description
1 polymer ?
#
loop_
_entity_poly.entity_id
_entity_poly.type
_entity_poly.pdbx_seq_one_letter_code
_entity_poly.pdbx_strand_id
1 'polypeptide(L)'
;MANSKEKKSYNINAAKRYPVVFNKKYGAFQKGDETSVTLPIAIKWVGLNVVDITDEIKKDMVLYKMDDLLKKLTEKKEKTEK
;
A
#
# COMPACT_ATOMS: atom_id res chain seq x y z
N MET A 1 -18.81 16.43 -24.20
CA MET A 1 -18.24 16.80 -22.89
C MET A 1 -17.19 15.77 -22.53
N ALA A 2 -15.93 16.18 -22.40
CA ALA A 2 -14.83 15.28 -22.04
C ALA A 2 -15.05 14.78 -20.61
N ASN A 3 -15.23 13.47 -20.45
CA ASN A 3 -15.17 12.80 -19.15
C ASN A 3 -13.71 12.88 -18.67
N SER A 4 -13.35 14.00 -18.05
CA SER A 4 -12.12 14.14 -17.31
C SER A 4 -12.18 13.15 -16.16
N LYS A 5 -11.64 11.95 -16.37
CA LYS A 5 -11.26 11.04 -15.29
C LYS A 5 -10.33 11.85 -14.40
N GLU A 6 -10.86 12.44 -13.34
CA GLU A 6 -10.09 13.11 -12.31
C GLU A 6 -9.04 12.13 -11.81
N LYS A 7 -7.83 12.22 -12.34
CA LYS A 7 -6.68 11.52 -11.80
C LYS A 7 -6.47 12.14 -10.44
N LYS A 8 -7.01 11.50 -9.38
CA LYS A 8 -6.70 11.82 -7.99
C LYS A 8 -5.18 11.78 -7.86
N SER A 9 -4.59 12.96 -7.98
CA SER A 9 -3.16 13.17 -7.90
C SER A 9 -2.89 13.36 -6.43
N TYR A 10 -2.64 12.24 -5.76
CA TYR A 10 -2.17 12.28 -4.39
C TYR A 10 -0.79 12.95 -4.43
N ASN A 11 -0.60 14.00 -3.64
CA ASN A 11 0.66 14.73 -3.53
C ASN A 11 1.64 13.91 -2.67
N ILE A 12 1.86 12.65 -3.06
CA ILE A 12 2.67 11.67 -2.33
C ILE A 12 4.14 12.00 -2.56
N ASN A 13 4.90 12.06 -1.48
CA ASN A 13 6.34 12.19 -1.58
C ASN A 13 6.95 10.87 -2.10
N ALA A 14 7.24 10.83 -3.40
CA ALA A 14 7.87 9.68 -4.05
C ALA A 14 9.34 9.46 -3.63
N ALA A 15 9.96 10.42 -2.94
CA ALA A 15 11.31 10.24 -2.38
C ALA A 15 11.30 9.45 -1.06
N LYS A 16 10.17 9.43 -0.34
CA LYS A 16 10.06 8.68 0.92
C LYS A 16 9.88 7.19 0.63
N ARG A 17 10.83 6.39 1.13
CA ARG A 17 10.76 4.93 1.07
C ARG A 17 10.30 4.40 2.42
N TYR A 18 9.45 3.39 2.38
CA TYR A 18 8.89 2.71 3.54
C TYR A 18 9.46 1.31 3.59
N PRO A 19 10.02 0.89 4.73
CA PRO A 19 10.40 -0.49 4.93
C PRO A 19 9.13 -1.35 4.95
N VAL A 20 9.14 -2.42 4.17
CA VAL A 20 8.09 -3.43 4.10
C VAL A 20 8.73 -4.79 4.23
N VAL A 21 8.08 -5.64 5.04
CA VAL A 21 8.51 -7.03 5.26
C VAL A 21 7.52 -7.95 4.55
N PHE A 22 8.05 -8.84 3.72
CA PHE A 22 7.23 -9.81 3.01
C PHE A 22 6.75 -10.91 3.96
N ASN A 23 5.44 -11.09 4.04
CA ASN A 23 4.83 -12.14 4.86
C ASN A 23 4.64 -13.46 4.09
N LYS A 24 4.81 -13.43 2.76
CA LYS A 24 4.81 -14.60 1.87
C LYS A 24 5.72 -14.35 0.66
N LYS A 25 6.09 -15.42 -0.04
CA LYS A 25 6.90 -15.33 -1.28
C LYS A 25 6.15 -14.52 -2.34
N TYR A 26 6.82 -13.52 -2.92
CA TYR A 26 6.26 -12.68 -3.97
C TYR A 26 7.32 -12.29 -5.01
N GLY A 27 7.17 -12.79 -6.24
CA GLY A 27 8.15 -12.59 -7.29
C GLY A 27 9.52 -13.18 -6.90
N ALA A 28 10.53 -12.33 -6.83
CA ALA A 28 11.89 -12.68 -6.41
C ALA A 28 12.09 -12.63 -4.88
N PHE A 29 11.15 -12.06 -4.12
CA PHE A 29 11.26 -11.87 -2.67
C PHE A 29 10.72 -13.07 -1.91
N GLN A 30 11.41 -13.47 -0.84
CA GLN A 30 11.00 -14.56 0.04
C GLN A 30 10.23 -14.05 1.25
N LYS A 31 9.56 -14.96 1.98
CA LYS A 31 8.93 -14.62 3.26
C LYS A 31 10.03 -14.23 4.27
N GLY A 32 9.85 -13.11 4.94
CA GLY A 32 10.83 -12.52 5.88
C GLY A 32 11.83 -11.58 5.22
N ASP A 33 11.79 -11.41 3.89
CA ASP A 33 12.63 -10.45 3.19
C ASP A 33 12.15 -9.02 3.49
N GLU A 34 13.09 -8.13 3.77
CA GLU A 34 12.81 -6.71 4.03
C GLU A 34 13.30 -5.86 2.87
N THR A 35 12.44 -4.97 2.39
CA THR A 35 12.82 -4.03 1.33
C THR A 35 12.19 -2.66 1.57
N SER A 36 12.78 -1.62 0.99
CA SER A 36 12.30 -0.24 1.12
C SER A 36 11.72 0.23 -0.20
N VAL A 37 10.41 0.52 -0.23
CA VAL A 37 9.69 0.92 -1.44
C VAL A 37 8.89 2.20 -1.24
N THR A 38 8.52 2.87 -2.32
CA THR A 38 7.66 4.06 -2.24
C THR A 38 6.25 3.71 -1.76
N LEU A 39 5.55 4.67 -1.14
CA LEU A 39 4.18 4.49 -0.64
C LEU A 39 3.22 3.78 -1.61
N PRO A 40 3.10 4.17 -2.90
CA PRO A 40 2.19 3.49 -3.84
C PRO A 40 2.53 2.01 -4.08
N ILE A 41 3.82 1.63 -4.04
CA ILE A 41 4.24 0.23 -4.15
C ILE A 41 3.88 -0.53 -2.87
N ALA A 42 4.16 0.06 -1.71
CA ALA A 42 3.82 -0.53 -0.41
C ALA A 42 2.31 -0.80 -0.31
N ILE A 43 1.46 0.17 -0.63
CA ILE A 43 0.00 0.05 -0.69
C ILE A 43 -0.42 -1.10 -1.61
N LYS A 44 0.17 -1.17 -2.82
CA LYS A 44 -0.13 -2.21 -3.79
C LYS A 44 0.17 -3.60 -3.23
N TRP A 45 1.30 -3.76 -2.55
CA TRP A 45 1.71 -5.03 -1.95
C TRP A 45 0.87 -5.40 -0.72
N VAL A 46 0.51 -4.44 0.12
CA VAL A 46 -0.45 -4.66 1.21
C VAL A 46 -1.78 -5.17 0.64
N GLY A 47 -2.25 -4.59 -0.47
CA GLY A 47 -3.49 -4.99 -1.13
C GLY A 47 -3.46 -6.36 -1.80
N LEU A 48 -2.26 -6.88 -2.07
CA LEU A 48 -2.02 -8.25 -2.51
C LEU A 48 -1.79 -9.21 -1.32
N ASN A 49 -1.84 -8.67 -0.09
CA ASN A 49 -1.58 -9.40 1.14
C ASN A 49 -0.19 -10.07 1.13
N VAL A 50 0.80 -9.46 0.46
CA VAL A 50 2.18 -10.01 0.35
C VAL A 50 3.15 -9.38 1.35
N VAL A 51 2.80 -8.19 1.85
CA VAL A 51 3.50 -7.50 2.94
C VAL A 51 2.46 -7.07 3.97
N ASP A 52 2.91 -6.93 5.21
CA ASP A 52 2.07 -6.37 6.26
C ASP A 52 2.08 -4.84 6.22
N ILE A 53 0.93 -4.27 6.59
CA ILE A 53 0.78 -2.83 6.67
C ILE A 53 1.44 -2.32 7.95
N THR A 54 2.44 -1.48 7.82
CA THR A 54 3.10 -0.82 8.95
C THR A 54 2.35 0.45 9.35
N ASP A 55 2.48 0.86 10.62
CA ASP A 55 1.87 2.09 11.11
C ASP A 55 2.36 3.34 10.38
N GLU A 56 3.60 3.33 9.87
CA GLU A 56 4.14 4.42 9.05
C GLU A 56 3.37 4.58 7.74
N ILE A 57 3.09 3.46 7.04
CA ILE A 57 2.31 3.47 5.81
C ILE A 57 0.89 3.98 6.10
N LYS A 58 0.25 3.52 7.19
CA LYS A 58 -1.08 4.01 7.59
C LYS A 58 -1.08 5.52 7.84
N LYS A 59 -0.13 6.02 8.64
CA LYS A 59 -0.03 7.45 8.98
C LYS A 59 0.14 8.31 7.74
N ASP A 60 1.05 7.94 6.83
CA ASP A 60 1.24 8.68 5.59
C ASP A 60 0.04 8.56 4.65
N MET A 61 -0.61 7.40 4.57
CA MET A 61 -1.86 7.28 3.79
C MET A 61 -2.93 8.25 4.29
N VAL A 62 -3.12 8.39 5.60
CA VAL A 62 -4.04 9.37 6.18
C VAL A 62 -3.56 10.80 5.89
N LEU A 63 -2.25 11.07 6.01
CA LEU A 63 -1.65 12.39 5.71
C LEU A 63 -1.92 12.82 4.26
N TYR A 64 -1.83 11.89 3.31
CA TYR A 64 -2.08 12.14 1.89
C TYR A 64 -3.57 12.00 1.49
N LYS A 65 -4.50 11.90 2.46
CA LYS A 65 -5.95 11.74 2.22
C LYS A 65 -6.28 10.51 1.37
N MET A 66 -5.54 9.41 1.58
CA MET A 66 -5.74 8.11 0.93
C MET A 66 -6.68 7.19 1.73
N ASP A 67 -7.58 7.74 2.55
CA ASP A 67 -8.49 6.98 3.41
C ASP A 67 -9.34 5.95 2.67
N ASP A 68 -9.77 6.24 1.43
CA ASP A 68 -10.49 5.29 0.56
C ASP A 68 -9.66 4.03 0.26
N LEU A 69 -8.36 4.21 -0.01
CA LEU A 69 -7.44 3.11 -0.27
C LEU A 69 -7.20 2.33 1.01
N LEU A 70 -6.96 3.02 2.14
CA LEU A 70 -6.76 2.36 3.43
C LEU A 70 -7.97 1.51 3.82
N LYS A 71 -9.18 2.04 3.65
CA LYS A 71 -10.42 1.30 3.93
C LYS A 71 -10.55 0.05 3.06
N LYS A 72 -10.32 0.17 1.74
CA LYS A 72 -10.31 -0.99 0.81
C LYS A 72 -9.28 -2.05 1.15
N LEU A 73 -8.08 -1.64 1.57
CA LEU A 73 -7.03 -2.58 1.99
C LEU A 73 -7.44 -3.35 3.24
N THR A 74 -8.08 -2.66 4.19
CA THR A 74 -8.53 -3.26 5.46
C THR A 74 -9.68 -4.24 5.21
N GLU A 75 -10.68 -3.86 4.41
CA GLU A 75 -11.78 -4.75 4.01
C GLU A 75 -11.31 -5.98 3.21
N LYS A 76 -10.27 -5.84 2.38
CA LYS A 76 -9.69 -6.98 1.65
C LYS A 76 -8.97 -7.96 2.56
N LYS A 77 -8.29 -7.47 3.60
CA LYS A 77 -7.60 -8.34 4.57
C LYS A 77 -8.62 -9.21 5.31
N GLU A 78 -9.73 -8.62 5.75
CA GLU A 78 -10.82 -9.32 6.45
C GLU A 78 -11.51 -10.40 5.58
N LYS A 79 -11.60 -10.21 4.26
CA LYS A 79 -12.17 -11.21 3.34
C LYS A 79 -11.23 -12.37 2.98
N THR A 80 -9.93 -12.25 3.22
CA THR A 80 -8.95 -13.30 2.86
C THR A 80 -8.73 -14.29 4.02
N GLU A 81 -9.21 -13.97 5.23
CA GLU A 81 -9.14 -14.82 6.43
C GLU A 81 -10.47 -15.58 6.73
N LYS A 82 -11.47 -15.54 5.85
CA LYS A 82 -12.73 -16.30 5.94
C LYS A 82 -12.78 -17.42 4.91
#